data_AF-A0A1J0RCM2-F1
#
_entry.id   AF-A0A1J0RCM2-F1
#
_cell.length_a   1.000
_cell.length_b   1.000
_cell.length_c   1.000
_cell.angle_alpha   90.00
_cell.angle_beta   90.00
_cell.angle_gamma   90.00
#
_symmetry.space_group_name_H-M   'P 1'
#
loop_
_entity.id
_entity.type
_entity.pdbx_description
1 polymer ?
#
loop_
_entity_poly.entity_id
_entity_poly.type
_entity_poly.pdbx_seq_one_letter_code
_entity_poly.pdbx_strand_id
1 'polypeptide(L)'
;LADYCAKARSKEELTAANVRAAVAEFSRQIKSPKGADGKVTNALGLVHGTGASGCDGEKDSNKGACVYYGTAVDTEGLSSITWVANLEAAANKLEKAEAAKQTVLSLRDRLLSLNQTLTHAAFMPEPPKEQQQNGKAALAATENRKKECEAIEKAADCIKNGNCKWEGPEDKDGKHCKLNTTAVEKQTTQAGTGTGEQTSKCSDAATEDECKKVEGKKPEVKNAVCGWIEVKCKDSTFLVNNKFFCLLLLLRVWYLFRIIRIFYRFYQIY
;
A
#
# COMPACT_ATOMS: atom_id res chain seq x y z
N LEU A 1 15.37 27.65 -42.46
CA LEU A 1 14.49 27.57 -41.27
C LEU A 1 14.78 26.32 -40.43
N ALA A 2 14.84 25.12 -41.02
CA ALA A 2 15.11 23.86 -40.30
C ALA A 2 16.36 23.89 -39.40
N ASP A 3 17.48 24.42 -39.87
CA ASP A 3 18.73 24.51 -39.08
C ASP A 3 18.62 25.47 -37.88
N TYR A 4 17.80 26.51 -37.99
CA TYR A 4 17.52 27.43 -36.89
C TYR A 4 16.60 26.79 -35.85
N CYS A 5 15.61 26.01 -36.29
CA CYS A 5 14.75 25.23 -35.40
C CYS A 5 15.55 24.16 -34.63
N ALA A 6 16.54 23.52 -35.27
CA ALA A 6 17.40 22.54 -34.60
C ALA A 6 18.22 23.18 -33.47
N LYS A 7 18.72 24.41 -33.67
CA LYS A 7 19.47 25.17 -32.65
C LYS A 7 18.57 25.71 -31.53
N ALA A 8 17.32 26.00 -31.83
CA ALA A 8 16.33 26.51 -30.87
C ALA A 8 15.55 25.40 -30.14
N ARG A 9 15.84 24.12 -30.43
CA ARG A 9 15.13 23.00 -29.82
C ARG A 9 15.42 22.96 -28.32
N SER A 10 14.36 22.97 -27.52
CA SER A 10 14.49 22.82 -26.07
C SER A 10 15.21 21.50 -25.76
N LYS A 11 16.18 21.58 -24.84
CA LYS A 11 16.85 20.40 -24.24
C LYS A 11 16.06 19.85 -23.06
N GLU A 12 14.94 20.47 -22.72
CA GLU A 12 14.08 20.02 -21.63
C GLU A 12 13.47 18.67 -21.96
N GLU A 13 13.27 17.87 -20.91
CA GLU A 13 12.60 16.59 -21.01
C GLU A 13 11.16 16.77 -21.50
N LEU A 14 10.68 15.84 -22.33
CA LEU A 14 9.29 15.82 -22.78
C LEU A 14 8.39 15.41 -21.62
N THR A 15 7.88 16.40 -20.89
CA THR A 15 6.92 16.22 -19.81
C THR A 15 5.63 16.97 -20.13
N ALA A 16 4.52 16.57 -19.52
CA ALA A 16 3.26 17.29 -19.65
C ALA A 16 3.38 18.75 -19.18
N ALA A 17 4.17 18.99 -18.12
CA ALA A 17 4.43 20.33 -17.60
C ALA A 17 5.13 21.21 -18.65
N ASN A 18 6.20 20.71 -19.28
CA ASN A 18 6.96 21.49 -20.27
C ASN A 18 6.14 21.75 -21.54
N VAL A 19 5.31 20.79 -21.97
CA VAL A 19 4.37 21.01 -23.09
C VAL A 19 3.37 22.12 -22.76
N ARG A 20 2.76 22.11 -21.57
CA ARG A 20 1.81 23.15 -21.17
C ARG A 20 2.48 24.51 -20.96
N ALA A 21 3.72 24.54 -20.45
CA ALA A 21 4.49 25.76 -20.34
C ALA A 21 4.77 26.39 -21.72
N ALA A 22 5.11 25.58 -22.73
CA ALA A 22 5.29 26.05 -24.10
C ALA A 22 3.99 26.62 -24.71
N VAL A 23 2.85 25.97 -24.46
CA VAL A 23 1.53 26.47 -24.88
C VAL A 23 1.19 27.80 -24.19
N ALA A 24 1.50 27.92 -22.89
CA ALA A 24 1.29 29.16 -22.14
C ALA A 24 2.16 30.31 -22.67
N GLU A 25 3.42 30.04 -22.99
CA GLU A 25 4.31 31.05 -23.59
C GLU A 25 3.83 31.46 -24.98
N PHE A 26 3.41 30.50 -25.81
CA PHE A 26 2.78 30.81 -27.09
C PHE A 26 1.55 31.73 -26.93
N SER A 27 0.67 31.41 -25.97
CA SER A 27 -0.50 32.23 -25.65
C SER A 27 -0.12 33.68 -25.31
N ARG A 28 0.92 33.84 -24.49
CA ARG A 28 1.43 35.17 -24.12
C ARG A 28 1.93 35.94 -25.35
N GLN A 29 2.64 35.28 -26.26
CA GLN A 29 3.15 35.91 -27.47
C GLN A 29 2.04 36.34 -28.44
N ILE A 30 0.99 35.54 -28.60
CA ILE A 30 -0.10 35.90 -29.52
C ILE A 30 -1.03 36.97 -28.94
N LYS A 31 -1.18 37.02 -27.61
CA LYS A 31 -1.98 38.04 -26.92
C LYS A 31 -1.26 39.38 -26.77
N SER A 32 0.05 39.40 -27.01
CA SER A 32 0.82 40.64 -26.92
C SER A 32 0.34 41.61 -28.01
N PRO A 33 -0.03 42.87 -27.67
CA PRO A 33 -0.41 43.89 -28.63
C PRO A 33 0.60 44.05 -29.77
N LYS A 34 0.14 44.06 -31.01
CA LYS A 34 0.97 44.27 -32.21
C LYS A 34 0.40 45.39 -33.10
N GLY A 35 1.23 45.85 -34.03
CA GLY A 35 0.94 46.99 -34.87
C GLY A 35 1.23 48.32 -34.17
N ALA A 36 1.28 49.40 -34.95
CA ALA A 36 1.57 50.75 -34.50
C ALA A 36 0.52 51.31 -33.54
N ASP A 37 -0.73 50.84 -33.64
CA ASP A 37 -1.83 51.20 -32.75
C ASP A 37 -2.06 50.17 -31.62
N GLY A 38 -1.28 49.08 -31.60
CA GLY A 38 -1.39 48.02 -30.59
C GLY A 38 -2.69 47.23 -30.63
N LYS A 39 -3.47 47.30 -31.72
CA LYS A 39 -4.80 46.68 -31.77
C LYS A 39 -4.80 45.26 -32.33
N VAL A 40 -3.71 44.83 -32.95
CA VAL A 40 -3.61 43.48 -33.49
C VAL A 40 -3.25 42.50 -32.37
N THR A 41 -4.23 41.72 -31.93
CA THR A 41 -4.09 40.60 -30.99
C THR A 41 -4.22 39.27 -31.73
N ASN A 42 -3.99 38.15 -31.04
CA ASN A 42 -4.06 36.79 -31.58
C ASN A 42 -3.17 36.56 -32.80
N ALA A 43 -2.06 37.28 -32.90
CA ALA A 43 -1.12 37.18 -33.99
C ALA A 43 0.26 36.76 -33.48
N LEU A 44 0.94 35.85 -34.16
CA LEU A 44 2.34 35.52 -33.93
C LEU A 44 3.21 36.12 -35.04
N GLY A 45 4.38 36.66 -34.68
CA GLY A 45 5.31 37.25 -35.66
C GLY A 45 5.25 38.77 -35.72
N LEU A 46 5.71 39.33 -36.84
CA LEU A 46 5.87 40.77 -37.05
C LEU A 46 4.67 41.35 -37.79
N VAL A 47 4.10 42.42 -37.23
CA VAL A 47 3.04 43.23 -37.86
C VAL A 47 3.61 44.62 -38.11
N HIS A 48 3.55 45.12 -39.33
CA HIS A 48 3.98 46.48 -39.69
C HIS A 48 2.79 47.42 -39.86
N GLY A 49 3.01 48.72 -39.62
CA GLY A 49 1.93 49.72 -39.56
C GLY A 49 0.80 49.27 -38.63
N THR A 50 -0.44 49.49 -39.04
CA THR A 50 -1.63 49.03 -38.27
C THR A 50 -1.97 47.56 -38.50
N GLY A 51 -1.30 46.87 -39.43
CA GLY A 51 -1.65 45.50 -39.83
C GLY A 51 -2.97 45.37 -40.59
N ALA A 52 -3.55 46.49 -41.06
CA ALA A 52 -4.84 46.51 -41.75
C ALA A 52 -4.88 45.65 -43.03
N SER A 53 -3.72 45.39 -43.64
CA SER A 53 -3.60 44.56 -44.85
C SER A 53 -3.30 43.09 -44.56
N GLY A 54 -3.22 42.69 -43.29
CA GLY A 54 -3.15 41.29 -42.86
C GLY A 54 -1.74 40.68 -42.81
N CYS A 55 -1.72 39.35 -42.67
CA CYS A 55 -0.54 38.50 -42.49
C CYS A 55 -0.27 37.65 -43.75
N ASP A 56 0.21 38.27 -44.83
CA ASP A 56 0.46 37.60 -46.12
C ASP A 56 1.93 37.20 -46.34
N GLY A 57 2.82 37.53 -45.39
CA GLY A 57 4.25 37.22 -45.46
C GLY A 57 5.11 38.34 -46.04
N GLU A 58 4.52 39.42 -46.54
CA GLU A 58 5.26 40.59 -47.03
C GLU A 58 5.47 41.61 -45.91
N LYS A 59 6.63 42.29 -45.95
CA LYS A 59 6.93 43.42 -45.07
C LYS A 59 6.73 44.72 -45.84
N ASP A 60 5.49 45.20 -45.88
CA ASP A 60 5.12 46.52 -46.41
C ASP A 60 4.38 47.34 -45.34
N SER A 61 4.10 48.61 -45.63
CA SER A 61 3.57 49.67 -44.75
C SER A 61 2.47 49.25 -43.78
N ASN A 62 1.56 48.33 -44.14
CA ASN A 62 0.49 47.81 -43.28
C ASN A 62 0.33 46.28 -43.31
N LYS A 63 1.37 45.55 -43.72
CA LYS A 63 1.39 44.07 -43.83
C LYS A 63 2.36 43.45 -42.83
N GLY A 64 2.31 42.13 -42.67
CA GLY A 64 3.20 41.44 -41.74
C GLY A 64 3.59 40.02 -42.15
N ALA A 65 4.82 39.66 -41.81
CA ALA A 65 5.25 38.27 -41.69
C ALA A 65 4.75 37.71 -40.35
N CYS A 66 3.46 37.40 -40.32
CA CYS A 66 2.76 36.93 -39.13
C CYS A 66 1.80 35.77 -39.43
N VAL A 67 1.25 35.18 -38.37
CA VAL A 67 0.15 34.22 -38.42
C VAL A 67 -0.94 34.75 -37.50
N TYR A 68 -2.12 34.98 -38.04
CA TYR A 68 -3.29 35.42 -37.28
C TYR A 68 -4.20 34.22 -36.97
N TYR A 69 -4.52 34.04 -35.68
CA TYR A 69 -5.30 32.91 -35.18
C TYR A 69 -6.80 33.21 -35.03
N GLY A 70 -7.27 34.37 -35.51
CA GLY A 70 -8.67 34.76 -35.40
C GLY A 70 -9.08 35.22 -34.00
N THR A 71 -10.33 35.66 -33.88
CA THR A 71 -10.93 36.10 -32.61
C THR A 71 -11.55 34.95 -31.81
N ALA A 72 -11.69 33.77 -32.40
CA ALA A 72 -12.21 32.58 -31.70
C ALA A 72 -11.35 32.24 -30.47
N VAL A 73 -10.06 32.58 -30.48
CA VAL A 73 -9.16 32.44 -29.32
C VAL A 73 -9.65 33.24 -28.10
N ASP A 74 -10.35 34.36 -28.30
CA ASP A 74 -10.85 35.21 -27.22
C ASP A 74 -12.11 34.63 -26.57
N THR A 75 -12.97 33.96 -27.36
CA THR A 75 -14.26 33.42 -26.89
C THR A 75 -14.21 31.94 -26.53
N GLU A 76 -13.48 31.13 -27.30
CA GLU A 76 -13.38 29.68 -27.17
C GLU A 76 -12.07 29.23 -26.49
N GLY A 77 -11.11 30.14 -26.35
CA GLY A 77 -9.79 29.86 -25.80
C GLY A 77 -8.81 29.29 -26.83
N LEU A 78 -7.60 28.97 -26.37
CA LEU A 78 -6.49 28.48 -27.21
C LEU A 78 -6.77 27.13 -27.87
N SER A 79 -7.69 26.34 -27.31
CA SER A 79 -8.10 25.05 -27.85
C SER A 79 -8.80 25.17 -29.21
N SER A 80 -9.28 26.36 -29.59
CA SER A 80 -9.73 26.65 -30.95
C SER A 80 -8.62 26.48 -32.01
N ILE A 81 -7.34 26.58 -31.59
CA ILE A 81 -6.19 26.32 -32.44
C ILE A 81 -5.89 24.81 -32.43
N THR A 82 -6.15 24.13 -33.54
CA THR A 82 -6.10 22.65 -33.64
C THR A 82 -4.78 22.04 -33.16
N TRP A 83 -3.63 22.65 -33.51
CA TRP A 83 -2.34 22.12 -33.07
C TRP A 83 -2.10 22.32 -31.56
N VAL A 84 -2.66 23.38 -30.96
CA VAL A 84 -2.62 23.57 -29.49
C VAL A 84 -3.47 22.52 -28.80
N ALA A 85 -4.69 22.28 -29.29
CA ALA A 85 -5.55 21.21 -28.76
C ALA A 85 -4.87 19.83 -28.81
N ASN A 86 -4.15 19.53 -29.89
CA ASN A 86 -3.36 18.32 -30.01
C ASN A 86 -2.20 18.24 -29.00
N LEU A 87 -1.51 19.35 -28.73
CA LEU A 87 -0.46 19.42 -27.71
C LEU A 87 -1.02 19.21 -26.29
N GLU A 88 -2.17 19.80 -25.97
CA GLU A 88 -2.83 19.59 -24.68
C GLU A 88 -3.29 18.13 -24.51
N ALA A 89 -3.85 17.54 -25.57
CA ALA A 89 -4.20 16.13 -25.58
C ALA A 89 -2.96 15.22 -25.39
N ALA A 90 -1.82 15.58 -25.98
CA ALA A 90 -0.56 14.88 -25.78
C ALA A 90 -0.04 15.03 -24.34
N ALA A 91 -0.10 16.22 -23.76
CA ALA A 91 0.26 16.46 -22.35
C ALA A 91 -0.57 15.59 -21.40
N ASN A 92 -1.88 15.48 -21.64
CA ASN A 92 -2.77 14.61 -20.86
C ASN A 92 -2.39 13.13 -20.99
N LYS A 93 -1.91 12.68 -22.15
CA LYS A 93 -1.42 11.31 -22.34
C LYS A 93 -0.10 11.08 -21.61
N LEU A 94 0.81 12.06 -21.60
CA LEU A 94 2.08 11.98 -20.87
C LEU A 94 1.85 11.84 -19.36
N GLU A 95 0.92 12.61 -18.78
CA GLU A 95 0.56 12.48 -17.37
C GLU A 95 0.03 11.09 -17.01
N LYS A 96 -0.88 10.56 -17.83
CA LYS A 96 -1.42 9.22 -17.63
C LYS A 96 -0.33 8.15 -17.73
N ALA A 97 0.62 8.32 -18.66
CA ALA A 97 1.75 7.42 -18.80
C ALA A 97 2.67 7.46 -17.57
N GLU A 98 2.97 8.64 -17.04
CA GLU A 98 3.81 8.77 -15.84
C GLU A 98 3.12 8.19 -14.60
N ALA A 99 1.82 8.46 -14.41
CA ALA A 99 1.05 7.84 -13.32
C ALA A 99 1.00 6.31 -13.42
N ALA A 100 0.84 5.76 -14.63
CA ALA A 100 0.89 4.32 -14.87
C ALA A 100 2.28 3.74 -14.57
N LYS A 101 3.35 4.44 -14.96
CA LYS A 101 4.73 4.04 -14.68
C LYS A 101 5.00 3.95 -13.17
N GLN A 102 4.56 4.94 -12.39
CA GLN A 102 4.71 4.89 -10.93
C GLN A 102 3.99 3.68 -10.32
N THR A 103 2.80 3.36 -10.84
CA THR A 103 2.06 2.16 -10.43
C THR A 103 2.84 0.88 -10.76
N VAL A 104 3.39 0.77 -11.96
CA VAL A 104 4.21 -0.38 -12.39
C VAL A 104 5.46 -0.54 -11.52
N LEU A 105 6.16 0.56 -11.19
CA LEU A 105 7.31 0.51 -10.31
C LEU A 105 6.93 0.00 -8.92
N SER A 106 5.84 0.49 -8.34
CA SER A 106 5.35 0.02 -7.03
C SER A 106 5.00 -1.48 -7.03
N LEU A 107 4.43 -1.97 -8.13
CA LEU A 107 4.11 -3.40 -8.30
C LEU A 107 5.37 -4.23 -8.45
N ARG A 108 6.35 -3.76 -9.22
CA ARG A 108 7.64 -4.41 -9.39
C ARG A 108 8.35 -4.56 -8.05
N ASP A 109 8.39 -3.51 -7.24
CA ASP A 109 9.07 -3.53 -5.95
C ASP A 109 8.38 -4.50 -4.97
N ARG A 110 7.04 -4.58 -5.00
CA ARG A 110 6.27 -5.59 -4.25
C ARG A 110 6.59 -7.02 -4.71
N LEU A 111 6.70 -7.25 -6.02
CA LEU A 111 7.05 -8.58 -6.56
C LEU A 111 8.46 -8.99 -6.16
N LEU A 112 9.43 -8.06 -6.20
CA LEU A 112 10.80 -8.31 -5.75
C LEU A 112 10.85 -8.66 -4.26
N SER A 113 10.13 -7.91 -3.42
CA SER A 113 10.02 -8.20 -2.00
C SER A 113 9.41 -9.59 -1.73
N LEU A 114 8.32 -9.94 -2.42
CA LEU A 114 7.70 -11.25 -2.30
C LEU A 114 8.66 -12.38 -2.72
N ASN A 115 9.40 -12.20 -3.81
CA ASN A 115 10.37 -13.18 -4.28
C ASN A 115 11.49 -13.42 -3.25
N GLN A 116 11.98 -12.36 -2.61
CA GLN A 116 12.97 -12.47 -1.54
C GLN A 116 12.41 -13.23 -0.33
N THR A 117 11.18 -12.95 0.09
CA THR A 117 10.54 -13.67 1.21
C THR A 117 10.33 -15.15 0.90
N LEU A 118 9.90 -15.48 -0.33
CA LEU A 118 9.74 -16.88 -0.77
C LEU A 118 11.07 -17.63 -0.81
N THR A 119 12.13 -16.96 -1.28
CA THR A 119 13.48 -17.53 -1.27
C THR A 119 13.92 -17.83 0.16
N HIS A 120 13.73 -16.89 1.08
CA HIS A 120 14.05 -17.12 2.50
C HIS A 120 13.21 -18.26 3.12
N ALA A 121 11.91 -18.35 2.78
CA ALA A 121 11.04 -19.43 3.26
C ALA A 121 11.41 -20.81 2.69
N ALA A 122 11.87 -20.88 1.44
CA ALA A 122 12.28 -22.13 0.81
C ALA A 122 13.61 -22.70 1.37
N PHE A 123 14.48 -21.83 1.91
CA PHE A 123 15.75 -22.22 2.52
C PHE A 123 15.72 -22.23 4.06
N MET A 124 14.56 -21.98 4.68
CA MET A 124 14.40 -22.23 6.12
C MET A 124 14.38 -23.75 6.35
N PRO A 125 15.30 -24.30 7.18
CA PRO A 125 15.21 -25.69 7.58
C PRO A 125 13.89 -25.93 8.31
N GLU A 126 13.25 -27.06 8.01
CA GLU A 126 12.06 -27.52 8.72
C GLU A 126 12.37 -27.53 10.23
N PRO A 127 11.54 -26.91 11.09
CA PRO A 127 11.84 -26.87 12.51
C PRO A 127 11.98 -28.30 13.03
N PRO A 128 12.99 -28.59 13.89
CA PRO A 128 13.17 -29.91 14.45
C PRO A 128 11.86 -30.40 15.09
N LYS A 129 11.46 -31.65 14.78
CA LYS A 129 10.24 -32.30 15.30
C LYS A 129 10.18 -32.41 16.84
N GLU A 130 11.18 -31.92 17.56
CA GLU A 130 11.33 -32.08 19.01
C GLU A 130 10.40 -31.18 19.85
N GLN A 131 9.79 -30.14 19.27
CA GLN A 131 8.91 -29.24 20.04
C GLN A 131 7.51 -29.82 20.35
N GLN A 132 7.14 -30.99 19.82
CA GLN A 132 5.86 -31.63 20.17
C GLN A 132 5.89 -32.52 21.43
N GLN A 133 7.07 -32.87 21.96
CA GLN A 133 7.13 -33.71 23.16
C GLN A 133 7.07 -32.92 24.48
N ASN A 134 7.50 -31.67 24.51
CA ASN A 134 7.59 -30.93 25.78
C ASN A 134 6.23 -30.42 26.32
N GLY A 135 5.23 -30.23 25.45
CA GLY A 135 3.88 -29.82 25.86
C GLY A 135 3.10 -30.92 26.59
N LYS A 136 3.28 -32.19 26.21
CA LYS A 136 2.57 -33.33 26.83
C LYS A 136 3.07 -33.62 28.25
N ALA A 137 4.36 -33.47 28.50
CA ALA A 137 4.94 -33.68 29.84
C ALA A 137 4.53 -32.57 30.83
N ALA A 138 4.48 -31.30 30.39
CA ALA A 138 4.09 -30.18 31.23
C ALA A 138 2.59 -30.21 31.63
N LEU A 139 1.72 -30.67 30.72
CA LEU A 139 0.29 -30.85 30.99
C LEU A 139 0.04 -32.02 31.96
N ALA A 140 0.73 -33.15 31.80
CA ALA A 140 0.61 -34.30 32.70
C ALA A 140 1.11 -33.99 34.13
N ALA A 141 2.21 -33.24 34.26
CA ALA A 141 2.74 -32.83 35.57
C ALA A 141 1.81 -31.85 36.31
N THR A 142 1.08 -31.00 35.59
CA THR A 142 0.14 -30.04 36.18
C THR A 142 -1.15 -30.70 36.64
N GLU A 143 -1.68 -31.64 35.86
CA GLU A 143 -2.84 -32.45 36.25
C GLU A 143 -2.55 -33.37 37.45
N ASN A 144 -1.36 -33.97 37.53
CA ASN A 144 -0.99 -34.78 38.69
C ASN A 144 -0.88 -33.94 39.98
N ARG A 145 -0.24 -32.77 39.91
CA ARG A 145 -0.15 -31.86 41.07
C ARG A 145 -1.50 -31.31 41.52
N LYS A 146 -2.42 -31.10 40.58
CA LYS A 146 -3.81 -30.71 40.90
C LYS A 146 -4.53 -31.80 41.67
N LYS A 147 -4.44 -33.06 41.23
CA LYS A 147 -5.02 -34.22 41.93
C LYS A 147 -4.39 -34.44 43.31
N GLU A 148 -3.08 -34.21 43.46
CA GLU A 148 -2.40 -34.30 44.74
C GLU A 148 -2.92 -33.27 45.76
N CYS A 149 -3.17 -32.03 45.34
CA CYS A 149 -3.80 -31.04 46.22
C CYS A 149 -5.26 -31.39 46.53
N GLU A 150 -6.05 -31.79 45.53
CA GLU A 150 -7.48 -32.10 45.69
C GLU A 150 -7.75 -33.35 46.55
N ALA A 151 -6.75 -34.22 46.73
CA ALA A 151 -6.83 -35.37 47.62
C ALA A 151 -6.62 -35.02 49.11
N ILE A 152 -6.18 -33.79 49.43
CA ILE A 152 -5.97 -33.34 50.80
C ILE A 152 -7.28 -32.78 51.34
N GLU A 153 -7.90 -33.53 52.26
CA GLU A 153 -9.20 -33.16 52.85
C GLU A 153 -9.08 -32.40 54.18
N LYS A 154 -7.85 -32.21 54.69
CA LYS A 154 -7.58 -31.49 55.95
C LYS A 154 -6.92 -30.13 55.69
N ALA A 155 -7.47 -29.08 56.29
CA ALA A 155 -6.99 -27.71 56.13
C ALA A 155 -5.50 -27.55 56.53
N ALA A 156 -5.11 -28.10 57.69
CA ALA A 156 -3.74 -28.00 58.20
C ALA A 156 -2.69 -28.67 57.29
N ASP A 157 -3.04 -29.79 56.67
CA ASP A 157 -2.14 -30.52 55.76
C ASP A 157 -2.07 -29.83 54.39
N CYS A 158 -3.16 -29.21 53.94
CA CYS A 158 -3.19 -28.41 52.71
C CYS A 158 -2.32 -27.14 52.84
N ILE A 159 -2.39 -26.46 53.99
CA ILE A 159 -1.63 -25.23 54.25
C ILE A 159 -0.14 -25.52 54.42
N LYS A 160 0.23 -26.68 54.98
CA LYS A 160 1.64 -27.13 55.04
C LYS A 160 2.22 -27.46 53.67
N ASN A 161 1.39 -27.90 52.72
CA ASN A 161 1.81 -28.13 51.36
C ASN A 161 1.90 -26.78 50.62
N GLY A 162 3.09 -26.17 50.59
CA GLY A 162 3.32 -24.84 50.00
C GLY A 162 2.94 -24.69 48.52
N ASN A 163 2.66 -25.81 47.82
CA ASN A 163 2.20 -25.83 46.44
C ASN A 163 0.67 -25.81 46.31
N CYS A 164 -0.06 -25.96 47.42
CA CYS A 164 -1.52 -25.98 47.47
C CYS A 164 -2.06 -24.79 48.29
N LYS A 165 -3.34 -24.47 48.12
CA LYS A 165 -4.07 -23.42 48.83
C LYS A 165 -5.42 -23.96 49.27
N TRP A 166 -5.76 -23.73 50.54
CA TRP A 166 -7.06 -24.06 51.12
C TRP A 166 -8.06 -22.93 50.85
N GLU A 167 -9.26 -23.28 50.37
CA GLU A 167 -10.35 -22.33 50.08
C GLU A 167 -11.62 -22.57 50.93
N GLY A 168 -11.51 -23.38 51.99
CA GLY A 168 -12.62 -23.75 52.87
C GLY A 168 -12.51 -23.14 54.28
N PRO A 169 -13.53 -23.31 55.13
CA PRO A 169 -13.45 -22.94 56.55
C PRO A 169 -12.34 -23.73 57.25
N GLU A 170 -11.63 -23.11 58.21
CA GLU A 170 -10.47 -23.74 58.88
C GLU A 170 -10.85 -24.89 59.82
N ASP A 171 -12.09 -24.90 60.31
CA ASP A 171 -12.58 -25.84 61.34
C ASP A 171 -13.34 -27.06 60.78
N LYS A 172 -13.27 -27.33 59.46
CA LYS A 172 -13.97 -28.47 58.84
C LYS A 172 -13.13 -29.18 57.80
N ASP A 173 -13.13 -30.51 57.87
CA ASP A 173 -12.56 -31.38 56.85
C ASP A 173 -13.45 -31.40 55.59
N GLY A 174 -12.84 -31.37 54.40
CA GLY A 174 -13.53 -31.36 53.11
C GLY A 174 -12.62 -31.10 51.90
N LYS A 175 -13.15 -31.24 50.68
CA LYS A 175 -12.36 -31.09 49.42
C LYS A 175 -12.20 -29.62 49.02
N HIS A 176 -11.48 -28.86 49.85
CA HIS A 176 -11.27 -27.43 49.65
C HIS A 176 -9.81 -27.06 49.35
N CYS A 177 -8.93 -28.05 49.25
CA CYS A 177 -7.53 -27.85 48.89
C CYS A 177 -7.35 -27.85 47.36
N LYS A 178 -6.80 -26.77 46.80
CA LYS A 178 -6.54 -26.61 45.35
C LYS A 178 -5.09 -26.24 45.08
N LEU A 179 -4.61 -26.48 43.87
CA LEU A 179 -3.26 -26.11 43.46
C LEU A 179 -3.07 -24.59 43.47
N ASN A 180 -2.02 -24.10 44.10
CA ASN A 180 -1.66 -22.69 44.12
C ASN A 180 -0.81 -22.34 42.88
N THR A 181 -1.45 -21.82 41.84
CA THR A 181 -0.80 -21.46 40.58
C THR A 181 0.31 -20.41 40.76
N THR A 182 0.17 -19.48 41.70
CA THR A 182 1.15 -18.41 41.97
C THR A 182 2.42 -18.93 42.66
N ALA A 183 2.33 -20.01 43.46
CA ALA A 183 3.49 -20.63 44.10
C ALA A 183 4.30 -21.49 43.11
N VAL A 184 3.60 -22.21 42.22
CA VAL A 184 4.20 -23.05 41.18
C VAL A 184 4.95 -22.22 40.13
N GLU A 185 4.42 -21.04 39.76
CA GLU A 185 5.13 -20.10 38.89
C GLU A 185 6.41 -19.56 39.55
N LYS A 186 6.38 -19.17 40.83
CA LYS A 186 7.57 -18.69 41.54
C LYS A 186 8.68 -19.74 41.63
N GLN A 187 8.34 -21.02 41.77
CA GLN A 187 9.30 -22.11 41.81
C GLN A 187 9.91 -22.42 40.43
N THR A 188 9.18 -22.11 39.34
CA THR A 188 9.66 -22.27 37.96
C THR A 188 10.59 -21.11 37.54
N THR A 189 10.35 -19.90 38.06
CA THR A 189 11.15 -18.71 37.73
C THR A 189 12.55 -18.72 38.41
N GLN A 190 12.77 -19.54 39.44
CA GLN A 190 14.07 -19.61 40.14
C GLN A 190 15.09 -20.57 39.51
N ALA A 191 14.72 -21.33 38.47
CA ALA A 191 15.59 -22.34 37.85
C ALA A 191 15.89 -22.14 36.35
N GLY A 192 15.60 -20.97 35.78
CA GLY A 192 15.74 -20.75 34.34
C GLY A 192 16.05 -19.32 33.92
N THR A 193 17.21 -18.79 34.33
CA THR A 193 17.86 -17.70 33.60
C THR A 193 18.34 -18.21 32.24
N GLY A 194 17.56 -17.97 31.20
CA GLY A 194 17.92 -18.31 29.82
C GLY A 194 16.96 -17.66 28.81
N THR A 195 17.45 -16.64 28.13
CA THR A 195 16.82 -15.84 27.09
C THR A 195 16.08 -16.69 26.04
N GLY A 196 14.74 -16.61 26.04
CA GLY A 196 13.87 -17.31 25.09
C GLY A 196 12.64 -16.46 24.72
N GLU A 197 12.47 -16.27 23.42
CA GLU A 197 11.56 -15.37 22.73
C GLU A 197 10.08 -15.56 23.11
N GLN A 198 9.43 -14.49 23.56
CA GLN A 198 8.04 -14.45 24.01
C GLN A 198 7.08 -14.66 22.82
N THR A 199 6.57 -15.88 22.63
CA THR A 199 5.41 -16.14 21.75
C THR A 199 4.15 -15.56 22.40
N SER A 200 3.53 -14.57 21.76
CA SER A 200 2.36 -13.85 22.26
C SER A 200 1.12 -14.75 22.37
N LYS A 201 0.50 -14.76 23.56
CA LYS A 201 -0.70 -15.53 23.91
C LYS A 201 -1.99 -14.87 23.39
N CYS A 202 -2.24 -14.86 22.08
CA CYS A 202 -3.46 -14.27 21.53
C CYS A 202 -4.74 -15.10 21.77
N SER A 203 -4.59 -16.39 22.10
CA SER A 203 -5.69 -17.35 22.22
C SER A 203 -6.50 -17.24 23.52
N ASP A 204 -6.03 -16.48 24.51
CA ASP A 204 -6.60 -16.43 25.87
C ASP A 204 -7.63 -15.29 26.07
N ALA A 205 -7.78 -14.38 25.09
CA ALA A 205 -8.72 -13.27 25.17
C ALA A 205 -10.15 -13.69 24.78
N ALA A 206 -11.09 -13.57 25.73
CA ALA A 206 -12.50 -13.97 25.55
C ALA A 206 -13.38 -12.83 24.97
N THR A 207 -12.85 -11.61 24.92
CA THR A 207 -13.55 -10.42 24.41
C THR A 207 -12.70 -9.62 23.43
N GLU A 208 -13.37 -8.87 22.55
CA GLU A 208 -12.71 -8.05 21.52
C GLU A 208 -11.75 -7.00 22.11
N ASP A 209 -12.11 -6.42 23.27
CA ASP A 209 -11.29 -5.40 23.94
C ASP A 209 -10.04 -5.98 24.60
N GLU A 210 -10.10 -7.22 25.11
CA GLU A 210 -8.94 -7.92 25.63
C GLU A 210 -7.99 -8.34 24.50
N CYS A 211 -8.54 -8.74 23.35
CA CYS A 211 -7.77 -9.12 22.16
C CYS A 211 -6.90 -7.96 21.62
N LYS A 212 -7.40 -6.72 21.72
CA LYS A 212 -6.66 -5.51 21.31
C LYS A 212 -5.57 -5.09 22.29
N LYS A 213 -5.65 -5.55 23.55
CA LYS A 213 -4.70 -5.21 24.63
C LYS A 213 -3.56 -6.22 24.78
N VAL A 214 -3.54 -7.29 24.00
CA VAL A 214 -2.45 -8.28 24.05
C VAL A 214 -1.16 -7.62 23.57
N GLU A 215 -0.25 -7.41 24.52
CA GLU A 215 1.08 -6.86 24.26
C GLU A 215 2.03 -7.97 23.79
N GLY A 216 2.70 -7.69 22.67
CA GLY A 216 3.63 -8.61 22.01
C GLY A 216 4.39 -7.88 20.91
N LYS A 217 5.43 -8.53 20.38
CA LYS A 217 6.25 -7.96 19.30
C LYS A 217 5.39 -7.78 18.04
N LYS A 218 5.10 -6.53 17.67
CA LYS A 218 4.29 -6.21 16.48
C LYS A 218 5.08 -6.59 15.21
N PRO A 219 4.46 -7.28 14.24
CA PRO A 219 5.09 -7.44 12.93
C PRO A 219 5.17 -6.08 12.22
N GLU A 220 6.30 -5.78 11.58
CA GLU A 220 6.65 -4.47 10.98
C GLU A 220 5.60 -3.90 9.98
N VAL A 221 4.64 -4.72 9.57
CA VAL A 221 3.65 -4.41 8.54
C VAL A 221 2.24 -4.17 9.12
N LYS A 222 2.01 -4.26 10.45
CA LYS A 222 0.68 -4.04 11.07
C LYS A 222 0.71 -3.38 12.46
N ASN A 223 -0.37 -2.65 12.78
CA ASN A 223 -0.51 -1.86 14.01
C ASN A 223 -0.81 -2.67 15.30
N ALA A 224 -1.16 -3.96 15.18
CA ALA A 224 -1.58 -4.81 16.31
C ALA A 224 -1.09 -6.26 16.18
N VAL A 225 -0.95 -6.93 17.34
CA VAL A 225 -0.42 -8.29 17.49
C VAL A 225 -1.52 -9.33 17.16
N CYS A 226 -2.72 -9.17 17.72
CA CYS A 226 -3.88 -10.06 17.51
C CYS A 226 -5.06 -9.32 16.86
N GLY A 227 -5.99 -10.05 16.23
CA GLY A 227 -7.22 -9.53 15.65
C GLY A 227 -8.44 -10.43 15.88
N TRP A 228 -9.60 -9.81 16.12
CA TRP A 228 -10.85 -10.51 16.44
C TRP A 228 -11.60 -10.92 15.17
N ILE A 229 -11.90 -12.22 15.01
CA ILE A 229 -12.58 -12.77 13.83
C ILE A 229 -13.49 -13.90 14.28
N GLU A 230 -14.77 -13.86 13.88
CA GLU A 230 -15.74 -14.93 14.16
C GLU A 230 -15.73 -15.34 15.64
N VAL A 231 -15.92 -14.36 16.52
CA VAL A 231 -15.98 -14.50 17.99
C VAL A 231 -14.73 -15.09 18.67
N LYS A 232 -13.56 -15.09 18.00
CA LYS A 232 -12.29 -15.51 18.61
C LYS A 232 -11.15 -14.56 18.27
N CYS A 233 -10.24 -14.36 19.23
CA CYS A 233 -9.00 -13.63 19.02
C CYS A 233 -7.98 -14.51 18.29
N LYS A 234 -7.44 -14.05 17.15
CA LYS A 234 -6.50 -14.81 16.31
C LYS A 234 -5.24 -14.00 16.00
N ASP A 235 -4.14 -14.71 15.75
CA ASP A 235 -2.86 -14.10 15.38
C ASP A 235 -2.91 -13.45 14.00
N SER A 236 -2.19 -12.32 13.87
CA SER A 236 -2.12 -11.53 12.64
C SER A 236 -1.53 -12.26 11.42
N THR A 237 -0.86 -13.40 11.64
CA THR A 237 -0.26 -14.26 10.61
C THR A 237 -1.31 -15.08 9.85
N PHE A 238 -2.34 -15.59 10.55
CA PHE A 238 -3.41 -16.39 9.94
C PHE A 238 -4.26 -15.57 8.95
N LEU A 239 -4.46 -14.28 9.25
CA LEU A 239 -5.16 -13.31 8.42
C LEU A 239 -4.54 -13.10 7.04
N VAL A 240 -3.21 -13.24 6.93
CA VAL A 240 -2.50 -13.02 5.66
C VAL A 240 -2.73 -14.20 4.71
N ASN A 241 -2.74 -15.43 5.23
CA ASN A 241 -2.79 -16.62 4.38
C ASN A 241 -4.14 -16.80 3.66
N ASN A 242 -5.26 -16.43 4.29
CA ASN A 242 -6.59 -16.61 3.69
C ASN A 242 -6.94 -15.53 2.63
N LYS A 243 -6.44 -14.28 2.78
CA LYS A 243 -6.64 -13.21 1.79
C LYS A 243 -5.85 -13.45 0.50
N PHE A 244 -4.67 -14.08 0.59
CA PHE A 244 -3.87 -14.44 -0.58
C PHE A 244 -4.55 -15.49 -1.46
N PHE A 245 -5.26 -16.45 -0.86
CA PHE A 245 -5.95 -17.51 -1.60
C PHE A 245 -7.10 -16.99 -2.48
N CYS A 246 -7.93 -16.06 -1.96
CA CYS A 246 -9.02 -15.47 -2.74
C CYS A 246 -8.54 -14.56 -3.88
N LEU A 247 -7.44 -13.83 -3.70
CA LEU A 247 -6.91 -12.92 -4.73
C LEU A 247 -6.33 -13.68 -5.94
N LEU A 248 -5.72 -14.84 -5.70
CA LEU A 248 -5.15 -15.68 -6.77
C LEU A 248 -6.22 -16.29 -7.68
N LEU A 249 -7.40 -16.64 -7.13
CA LEU A 249 -8.51 -17.19 -7.92
C LEU A 249 -9.14 -16.13 -8.83
N LEU A 250 -9.31 -14.90 -8.36
CA LEU A 250 -9.89 -13.80 -9.14
C LEU A 250 -8.98 -13.37 -10.30
N LEU A 251 -7.66 -13.41 -10.12
CA LEU A 251 -6.69 -13.07 -11.17
C LEU A 251 -6.70 -14.09 -12.32
N ARG A 252 -6.91 -15.39 -12.04
CA ARG A 252 -7.04 -16.42 -13.08
C ARG A 252 -8.29 -16.24 -13.94
N VAL A 253 -9.42 -15.90 -13.32
CA VAL A 253 -10.68 -15.64 -14.04
C VAL A 253 -10.56 -14.39 -14.92
N TRP A 254 -9.93 -13.33 -14.41
CA TRP A 254 -9.72 -12.10 -15.18
C TRP A 254 -8.77 -12.30 -16.37
N TYR A 255 -7.70 -13.09 -16.19
CA TYR A 255 -6.75 -13.41 -17.25
C TYR A 255 -7.40 -14.21 -18.40
N LEU A 256 -8.25 -15.18 -18.06
CA LEU A 256 -9.02 -15.96 -19.05
C LEU A 256 -10.01 -15.07 -19.83
N PHE A 257 -10.73 -14.17 -19.13
CA PHE A 257 -11.63 -13.22 -19.79
C PHE A 257 -10.90 -12.26 -20.75
N ARG A 258 -9.70 -11.81 -20.37
CA ARG A 258 -8.88 -10.94 -21.20
C ARG A 258 -8.38 -11.64 -22.46
N ILE A 259 -7.98 -12.91 -22.36
CA ILE A 259 -7.56 -13.73 -23.50
C ILE A 259 -8.73 -13.95 -24.47
N ILE A 260 -9.90 -14.34 -23.97
CA ILE A 260 -11.09 -14.56 -24.80
C ILE A 260 -11.48 -13.28 -25.56
N ARG A 261 -11.41 -12.12 -24.91
CA ARG A 261 -11.72 -10.82 -25.53
C ARG A 261 -10.72 -10.43 -26.62
N ILE A 262 -9.45 -10.83 -26.50
CA ILE A 262 -8.43 -10.61 -27.54
C ILE A 262 -8.71 -11.51 -28.75
N PHE A 263 -8.97 -12.80 -28.53
CA PHE A 263 -9.29 -13.73 -29.61
C PHE A 263 -10.56 -13.35 -30.37
N TYR A 264 -11.60 -12.88 -29.68
CA TYR A 264 -12.84 -12.43 -30.33
C TYR A 264 -12.64 -11.18 -31.22
N ARG A 265 -11.70 -10.29 -30.84
CA ARG A 265 -11.35 -9.13 -31.66
C ARG A 265 -10.51 -9.49 -32.89
N PHE A 266 -9.71 -10.53 -32.83
CA PHE A 266 -8.98 -11.03 -34.00
C PHE A 266 -9.90 -11.78 -34.98
N TYR A 267 -10.92 -12.47 -34.49
CA TYR A 267 -11.88 -13.18 -35.35
C TYR A 267 -12.81 -12.24 -36.15
N GLN A 268 -13.10 -11.02 -35.66
CA GLN A 268 -13.88 -10.03 -36.43
C GLN A 268 -13.06 -9.25 -37.46
N ILE A 269 -11.75 -9.48 -37.56
CA ILE A 269 -10.85 -8.81 -38.52
C ILE A 269 -10.52 -9.73 -39.71
N TYR A 270 -10.98 -10.99 -39.71
CA TYR A 270 -10.86 -11.95 -40.82
C TYR A 270 -12.21 -12.29 -41.44
#